data_AF-A0A821XI42-F1
#
_entry.id   AF-A0A821XI42-F1
#
_cell.length_a   1.000
_cell.length_b   1.000
_cell.length_c   1.000
_cell.angle_alpha   90.00
_cell.angle_beta   90.00
_cell.angle_gamma   90.00
#
_symmetry.space_group_name_H-M   'P 1'
#
loop_
_entity.id
_entity.type
_entity.pdbx_description
1 polymer ?
#
loop_
_entity_poly.entity_id
_entity_poly.type
_entity_poly.pdbx_seq_one_letter_code
_entity_poly.pdbx_strand_id
1 'polypeptide(L)'
;MLTDFCISESAVRNRPRKRKGLLKMAHTGKAALNIHGWTIHTALGMRPDNSSTPNDATSFKIHSLKDGLGDLLLIIIDEISLVSHSLFQKINKRLNQIFNVSDKSSVYFGNIPILLFGDLAQCEP
;
A
#
# COMPACT_ATOMS: atom_id res chain seq x y z
N MET A 1 -1.02 50.34 -11.48
CA MET A 1 -2.33 50.97 -11.67
C MET A 1 -3.25 49.86 -12.19
N LEU A 2 -3.80 49.02 -11.31
CA LEU A 2 -5.11 49.20 -10.65
C LEU A 2 -6.18 49.47 -11.71
N THR A 3 -7.16 48.59 -11.93
CA THR A 3 -8.21 48.18 -10.97
C THR A 3 -8.80 46.83 -11.46
N ASP A 4 -8.88 45.76 -10.68
CA ASP A 4 -9.84 45.42 -9.60
C ASP A 4 -11.32 45.29 -10.02
N PHE A 5 -11.87 44.10 -9.71
CA PHE A 5 -13.12 43.86 -8.95
C PHE A 5 -14.22 42.96 -9.59
N CYS A 6 -14.19 41.69 -9.16
CA CYS A 6 -15.27 40.89 -8.54
C CYS A 6 -16.63 40.74 -9.24
N ILE A 7 -16.99 39.50 -9.61
CA ILE A 7 -18.19 38.83 -9.04
C ILE A 7 -17.84 37.38 -8.69
N SER A 8 -18.15 37.04 -7.44
CA SER A 8 -18.19 35.71 -6.85
C SER A 8 -19.26 34.82 -7.47
N GLU A 9 -18.91 33.60 -7.84
CA GLU A 9 -19.85 32.49 -7.74
C GLU A 9 -19.12 31.25 -7.22
N SER A 10 -19.55 30.81 -6.05
CA SER A 10 -19.10 29.61 -5.36
C SER A 10 -19.51 28.37 -6.15
N ALA A 11 -18.78 28.07 -7.22
CA ALA A 11 -18.87 26.80 -7.90
C ALA A 11 -18.30 25.74 -6.96
N VAL A 12 -19.18 25.02 -6.26
CA VAL A 12 -18.88 23.70 -5.68
C VAL A 12 -18.44 22.83 -6.85
N ARG A 13 -17.12 22.87 -7.12
CA ARG A 13 -16.48 22.14 -8.21
C ARG A 13 -16.58 20.68 -7.84
N ASN A 14 -17.65 20.04 -8.31
CA ASN A 14 -17.89 18.61 -8.17
C ASN A 14 -16.85 17.91 -9.04
N ARG A 15 -15.60 17.83 -8.56
CA ARG A 15 -14.58 16.99 -9.17
C ARG A 15 -15.14 15.57 -9.10
N PRO A 16 -15.20 14.80 -10.21
CA PRO A 16 -15.56 13.40 -10.12
C PRO A 16 -14.67 12.79 -9.03
N ARG A 17 -15.27 12.20 -8.00
CA ARG A 17 -14.52 11.64 -6.87
C ARG A 17 -13.49 10.68 -7.45
N LYS A 18 -12.21 11.10 -7.46
CA LYS A 18 -11.09 10.25 -7.86
C LYS A 18 -11.28 8.96 -7.06
N ARG A 19 -11.49 7.83 -7.73
CA ARG A 19 -11.76 6.56 -7.04
C ARG A 19 -10.56 6.31 -6.13
N LYS A 20 -10.79 6.43 -4.83
CA LYS A 20 -9.77 6.17 -3.82
C LYS A 20 -9.24 4.76 -4.04
N GLY A 21 -7.93 4.61 -4.07
CA GLY A 21 -7.26 3.39 -4.50
C GLY A 21 -7.54 2.23 -3.55
N LEU A 22 -7.62 1.02 -4.09
CA LEU A 22 -7.67 -0.24 -3.35
C LEU A 22 -6.44 -1.07 -3.74
N LEU A 23 -5.60 -1.44 -2.78
CA LEU A 23 -4.45 -2.29 -3.02
C LEU A 23 -4.80 -3.71 -2.58
N LYS A 24 -4.89 -4.62 -3.54
CA LYS A 24 -5.16 -6.04 -3.29
C LYS A 24 -3.87 -6.82 -3.49
N MET A 25 -3.48 -7.57 -2.47
CA MET A 25 -2.27 -8.39 -2.45
C MET A 25 -2.58 -9.81 -2.00
N ALA A 26 -1.75 -10.77 -2.42
CA ALA A 26 -1.78 -12.13 -1.88
C ALA A 26 -0.36 -12.74 -1.82
N HIS A 27 -0.18 -13.80 -1.03
CA HIS A 27 1.10 -14.49 -0.91
C HIS A 27 1.50 -15.19 -2.23
N THR A 28 0.56 -15.93 -2.84
CA THR A 28 0.82 -16.70 -4.07
C THR A 28 0.32 -16.00 -5.33
N GLY A 29 0.94 -16.31 -6.48
CA GLY A 29 0.50 -15.79 -7.78
C GLY A 29 -0.93 -16.21 -8.14
N LYS A 30 -1.34 -17.42 -7.76
CA LYS A 30 -2.69 -17.94 -8.03
C LYS A 30 -3.75 -17.15 -7.26
N ALA A 31 -3.52 -16.89 -5.96
CA ALA A 31 -4.44 -16.10 -5.14
C ALA A 31 -4.49 -14.64 -5.60
N ALA A 32 -3.32 -14.05 -5.93
CA ALA A 32 -3.26 -12.69 -6.46
C ALA A 32 -4.06 -12.56 -7.76
N LEU A 33 -3.97 -13.54 -8.66
CA LEU A 33 -4.75 -13.58 -9.89
C LEU A 33 -6.25 -13.69 -9.63
N ASN A 34 -6.65 -14.52 -8.65
CA ASN A 34 -8.05 -14.74 -8.26
C ASN A 34 -8.74 -13.43 -7.82
N ILE A 35 -8.05 -12.60 -7.02
CA ILE A 35 -8.61 -11.33 -6.54
C ILE A 35 -8.34 -10.15 -7.50
N HIS A 36 -7.81 -10.40 -8.71
CA HIS A 36 -7.33 -9.36 -9.64
C HIS A 36 -6.41 -8.34 -8.95
N GLY A 37 -5.45 -8.85 -8.18
CA GLY A 37 -4.46 -8.09 -7.43
C GLY A 37 -3.04 -8.46 -7.86
N TRP A 38 -2.10 -8.19 -6.97
CA TRP A 38 -0.68 -8.44 -7.18
C TRP A 38 -0.13 -9.37 -6.11
N THR A 39 0.98 -10.05 -6.37
CA THR A 39 1.67 -10.72 -5.26
C THR A 39 2.25 -9.66 -4.32
N ILE A 40 2.38 -10.00 -3.03
CA ILE A 40 3.01 -9.13 -2.03
C ILE A 40 4.39 -8.62 -2.52
N HIS A 41 5.18 -9.50 -3.13
CA HIS A 41 6.49 -9.16 -3.67
C HIS A 41 6.43 -8.14 -4.80
N THR A 42 5.53 -8.34 -5.77
CA THR A 42 5.35 -7.42 -6.90
C THR A 42 4.79 -6.08 -6.46
N ALA A 43 3.78 -6.08 -5.58
CA ALA A 43 3.09 -4.88 -5.12
C ALA A 43 4.00 -3.91 -4.35
N LEU A 44 4.93 -4.45 -3.56
CA LEU A 44 5.84 -3.67 -2.72
C LEU A 44 7.25 -3.52 -3.31
N GLY A 45 7.47 -4.09 -4.51
CA GLY A 45 8.77 -4.11 -5.18
C GLY A 45 9.85 -4.86 -4.39
N MET A 46 9.46 -5.87 -3.62
CA MET A 46 10.37 -6.68 -2.81
C MET A 46 10.98 -7.81 -3.64
N ARG A 47 12.26 -8.08 -3.40
CA ARG A 47 12.91 -9.27 -3.96
C ARG A 47 12.58 -10.49 -3.10
N PRO A 48 12.56 -11.71 -3.67
CA PRO A 48 12.34 -12.95 -2.91
C PRO A 48 13.51 -13.32 -1.98
N ASP A 49 14.52 -12.46 -1.78
CA ASP A 49 15.72 -12.85 -1.07
C ASP A 49 15.50 -12.88 0.45
N ASN A 50 16.07 -13.90 1.08
CA ASN A 50 16.01 -14.15 2.52
C ASN A 50 16.87 -13.17 3.33
N SER A 51 17.37 -12.09 2.74
CA SER A 51 18.14 -11.10 3.47
C SER A 51 17.25 -10.44 4.52
N SER A 52 17.76 -10.36 5.73
CA SER A 52 17.12 -9.78 6.92
C SER A 52 17.02 -8.25 6.86
N THR A 53 17.65 -7.64 5.86
CA THR A 53 17.56 -6.23 5.54
C THR A 53 16.41 -5.99 4.57
N PRO A 54 15.54 -4.99 4.79
CA PRO A 54 14.68 -4.50 3.72
C PRO A 54 15.63 -4.06 2.62
N ASN A 55 15.69 -4.84 1.55
CA ASN A 55 16.56 -4.57 0.41
C ASN A 55 16.40 -3.09 0.06
N ASP A 56 17.50 -2.34 0.06
CA ASP A 56 17.56 -0.91 -0.24
C ASP A 56 16.92 -0.68 -1.59
N ALA A 57 15.60 -0.48 -1.59
CA ALA A 57 14.95 -0.04 -2.79
C ALA A 57 15.50 1.36 -3.02
N THR A 58 16.15 1.52 -4.17
CA THR A 58 16.57 2.83 -4.65
C THR A 58 15.45 3.83 -4.42
N SER A 59 15.78 5.01 -3.88
CA SER A 59 14.84 6.08 -3.57
C SER A 59 13.82 6.32 -4.69
N PHE A 60 14.25 6.15 -5.94
CA PHE A 60 13.42 6.19 -7.14
C PHE A 60 12.24 5.20 -7.15
N LYS A 61 12.46 3.93 -6.74
CA LYS A 61 11.40 2.91 -6.66
C LYS A 61 10.38 3.25 -5.57
N ILE A 62 10.87 3.77 -4.44
CA ILE A 62 9.99 4.21 -3.34
C ILE A 62 9.13 5.38 -3.79
N HIS A 63 9.71 6.37 -4.48
CA HIS A 63 8.98 7.50 -5.02
C HIS A 63 7.90 7.06 -6.02
N SER A 64 8.25 6.17 -6.95
CA SER A 64 7.29 5.65 -7.94
C SER A 64 6.12 4.90 -7.29
N LEU A 65 6.40 4.09 -6.25
CA LEU A 65 5.37 3.41 -5.48
C LEU A 65 4.51 4.38 -4.68
N LYS A 66 5.11 5.43 -4.10
CA LYS A 66 4.40 6.47 -3.37
C LYS A 66 3.47 7.25 -4.28
N ASP A 67 3.90 7.60 -5.48
CA ASP A 67 3.06 8.28 -6.47
C ASP A 67 1.88 7.39 -6.91
N GLY A 68 2.13 6.09 -7.10
CA GLY A 68 1.09 5.11 -7.46
C GLY A 68 0.11 4.78 -6.33
N LEU A 69 0.56 4.84 -5.07
CA LEU A 69 -0.22 4.49 -3.89
C LEU A 69 -0.70 5.72 -3.08
N GLY A 70 -0.46 6.95 -3.56
CA GLY A 70 -0.73 8.18 -2.80
C GLY A 70 -2.21 8.40 -2.45
N ASP A 71 -3.14 7.84 -3.24
CA ASP A 71 -4.59 7.91 -3.00
C ASP A 71 -5.16 6.61 -2.38
N LEU A 72 -4.31 5.76 -1.79
CA LEU A 72 -4.71 4.45 -1.25
C LEU A 72 -5.59 4.58 -0.01
N LEU A 73 -6.71 3.86 -0.01
CA LEU A 73 -7.70 3.88 1.08
C LEU A 73 -7.64 2.66 1.99
N LEU A 74 -7.37 1.50 1.39
CA LEU A 74 -7.50 0.20 2.03
C LEU A 74 -6.51 -0.77 1.38
N ILE A 75 -5.86 -1.56 2.23
CA ILE A 75 -5.03 -2.68 1.80
C ILE A 75 -5.77 -3.98 2.09
N ILE A 76 -5.89 -4.84 1.08
CA ILE A 76 -6.42 -6.19 1.22
C ILE A 76 -5.28 -7.17 1.05
N ILE A 77 -5.14 -8.11 1.99
CA ILE A 77 -4.20 -9.22 1.89
C ILE A 77 -5.00 -10.52 1.96
N ASP A 78 -4.97 -11.28 0.87
CA ASP A 78 -5.54 -12.63 0.79
C ASP A 78 -4.48 -13.70 1.08
N GLU A 79 -4.94 -14.87 1.53
CA GLU A 79 -4.10 -15.99 1.99
C GLU A 79 -3.10 -15.60 3.08
N ILE A 80 -3.57 -14.89 4.12
CA ILE A 80 -2.71 -14.47 5.24
C ILE A 80 -2.10 -15.65 6.01
N SER A 81 -2.75 -16.83 5.97
CA SER A 81 -2.24 -18.07 6.57
C SER A 81 -0.89 -18.50 6.01
N LEU A 82 -0.61 -18.18 4.74
CA LEU A 82 0.67 -18.47 4.07
C LEU A 82 1.71 -17.37 4.26
N VAL A 83 1.38 -16.30 4.97
CA VAL A 83 2.30 -15.18 5.22
C VAL A 83 2.99 -15.40 6.56
N SER A 84 4.29 -15.71 6.52
CA SER A 84 5.10 -15.82 7.73
C SER A 84 5.19 -14.48 8.49
N HIS A 85 5.39 -14.55 9.81
CA HIS A 85 5.56 -13.37 10.66
C HIS A 85 6.70 -12.45 10.17
N SER A 86 7.80 -13.02 9.68
CA SER A 86 8.93 -12.25 9.16
C SER A 86 8.56 -11.47 7.88
N LEU A 87 7.78 -12.08 6.98
CA LEU A 87 7.25 -11.41 5.80
C LEU A 87 6.26 -10.32 6.18
N PHE A 88 5.38 -10.58 7.15
CA PHE A 88 4.41 -9.59 7.64
C PHE A 88 5.10 -8.34 8.24
N GLN A 89 6.18 -8.54 9.01
CA GLN A 89 7.01 -7.44 9.50
C GLN A 89 7.71 -6.67 8.36
N LYS A 90 8.20 -7.37 7.33
CA LYS A 90 8.77 -6.75 6.13
C LYS A 90 7.73 -5.88 5.42
N ILE A 91 6.49 -6.36 5.26
CA ILE A 91 5.37 -5.59 4.68
C ILE A 91 5.13 -4.31 5.47
N ASN A 92 5.03 -4.39 6.80
CA ASN A 92 4.82 -3.22 7.65
C ASN A 92 5.92 -2.17 7.47
N LYS A 93 7.19 -2.59 7.60
CA LYS A 93 8.35 -1.68 7.41
C LYS A 93 8.35 -1.05 6.02
N ARG A 94 8.01 -1.85 5.00
CA ARG A 94 8.02 -1.40 3.61
C ARG A 94 6.94 -0.37 3.32
N LEU A 95 5.73 -0.57 3.85
CA LEU A 95 4.65 0.40 3.75
C LEU A 95 5.00 1.69 4.51
N ASN A 96 5.57 1.58 5.71
CA ASN A 96 6.02 2.76 6.47
C ASN A 96 7.07 3.57 5.68
N GLN A 97 8.02 2.90 5.00
CA GLN A 97 8.97 3.56 4.10
C GLN A 97 8.29 4.28 2.93
N ILE A 98 7.32 3.64 2.27
CA ILE A 98 6.61 4.21 1.11
C ILE A 98 5.80 5.44 1.52
N PHE A 99 5.10 5.37 2.65
CA PHE A 99 4.25 6.46 3.16
C PHE A 99 5.02 7.48 4.02
N ASN A 100 6.33 7.30 4.18
CA ASN A 100 7.21 8.17 4.97
C ASN A 100 6.71 8.35 6.42
N VAL A 101 6.23 7.26 7.01
CA VAL A 101 5.82 7.19 8.43
C VAL A 101 7.05 6.81 9.25
N SER A 102 7.34 7.59 10.29
CA SER A 102 8.50 7.38 11.15
C SER A 102 8.28 6.21 12.13
N ASP A 103 9.34 5.43 12.37
CA ASP A 103 9.37 4.27 13.30
C ASP A 103 9.09 4.65 14.77
N LYS A 104 8.97 5.95 15.08
CA LYS A 104 8.71 6.46 16.44
C LYS A 104 7.23 6.48 16.82
N SER A 105 6.33 6.09 15.92
CA SER A 105 4.88 6.20 16.13
C SER A 105 4.23 4.82 16.19
N SER A 106 3.16 4.69 16.98
CA SER A 106 2.28 3.50 17.06
C SER A 106 1.48 3.26 15.76
N VAL A 107 2.08 3.60 14.62
CA VAL A 107 1.47 3.58 13.30
C VAL A 107 2.01 2.38 12.53
N TYR A 108 1.07 1.54 12.13
CA TYR A 108 1.33 0.36 11.32
C TYR A 108 0.88 0.61 9.89
N PHE A 109 1.54 -0.05 8.95
CA PHE A 109 1.16 -0.14 7.53
C PHE A 109 0.99 1.20 6.83
N GLY A 110 1.81 2.19 7.18
CA GLY A 110 1.74 3.53 6.58
C GLY A 110 0.49 4.32 6.97
N ASN A 111 -0.15 3.98 8.10
CA ASN A 111 -1.42 4.56 8.57
C ASN A 111 -2.62 4.26 7.66
N ILE A 112 -2.60 3.13 6.97
CA ILE A 112 -3.67 2.71 6.07
C ILE A 112 -4.36 1.48 6.67
N PRO A 113 -5.70 1.44 6.71
CA PRO A 113 -6.41 0.28 7.20
C PRO A 113 -6.08 -0.94 6.34
N ILE A 114 -5.95 -2.09 7.01
CA ILE A 114 -5.72 -3.38 6.38
C ILE A 114 -6.91 -4.29 6.65
N LEU A 115 -7.32 -5.02 5.62
CA LEU A 115 -8.26 -6.13 5.71
C LEU A 115 -7.54 -7.42 5.32
N LEU A 116 -7.52 -8.37 6.24
CA LEU A 116 -6.85 -9.66 6.08
C LEU A 116 -7.89 -10.75 5.80
N PHE A 117 -7.64 -11.54 4.78
CA PHE A 117 -8.42 -12.73 4.45
C PHE A 117 -7.49 -13.95 4.42
N GLY A 118 -8.06 -15.09 4.78
CA GLY A 118 -7.39 -16.37 4.75
C GLY A 118 -8.06 -17.33 5.71
N ASP A 119 -7.81 -18.61 5.49
CA ASP A 119 -8.23 -19.67 6.39
C ASP A 119 -7.03 -20.12 7.22
N LEU A 120 -7.08 -19.88 8.54
CA LEU A 120 -6.02 -20.27 9.47
C LEU A 120 -5.95 -21.79 9.70
N ALA A 121 -6.90 -22.57 9.17
CA ALA A 121 -6.85 -24.03 9.18
C ALA A 121 -6.08 -24.65 7.99
N GLN A 122 -5.45 -23.82 7.15
CA GLN A 122 -4.56 -24.27 6.07
C GLN A 122 -3.12 -24.53 6.57
N CYS A 123 -2.22 -25.00 5.69
CA CYS A 123 -0.82 -25.32 6.01
C CYS A 123 -0.10 -24.19 6.75
N GLU A 124 0.77 -24.57 7.70
CA GLU A 124 1.65 -23.62 8.40
C GLU A 124 2.59 -22.89 7.40
N PRO A 125 2.82 -21.58 7.58
CA PRO A 125 3.60 -20.72 6.68
C PRO A 125 5.12 -20.93 6.71
#